data_AF-A0A497H966-F1
#
_entry.id   AF-A0A497H966-F1
#
_cell.length_a   1.000
_cell.length_b   1.000
_cell.length_c   1.000
_cell.angle_alpha   90.00
_cell.angle_beta   90.00
_cell.angle_gamma   90.00
#
_symmetry.space_group_name_H-M   'P 1'
#
loop_
_entity.id
_entity.type
_entity.pdbx_description
1 polymer ?
#
loop_
_entity_poly.entity_id
_entity_poly.type
_entity_poly.pdbx_seq_one_letter_code
_entity_poly.pdbx_strand_id
1 'polypeptide(L)'
;MGYWIPSDRQVKQILKRVLNKNKVISSQKLLRDLVLRELERIKPNAGLSKERLRRIAANSVFISLEIHAREGKTRKFQTNCPVCNTTLKRIRNQTIWGGVVTLEFRCPLCGYWTGKKRRIPSRYIFHYTP
;
A
#
# COMPACT_ATOMS: atom_id res chain seq x y z
N MET A 1 -31.12 4.68 -3.53
CA MET A 1 -30.45 3.47 -3.01
C MET A 1 -29.28 3.90 -2.16
N GLY A 2 -29.28 3.54 -0.87
CA GLY A 2 -28.17 3.89 0.03
C GLY A 2 -26.96 3.00 -0.20
N TYR A 3 -25.78 3.59 -0.39
CA TYR A 3 -24.53 2.87 -0.34
C TYR A 3 -24.06 2.81 1.12
N TRP A 4 -23.47 1.68 1.54
CA TRP A 4 -22.90 1.55 2.87
C TRP A 4 -21.38 1.65 2.80
N ILE A 5 -20.81 2.63 3.49
CA ILE A 5 -19.36 2.75 3.65
C ILE A 5 -18.97 2.05 4.97
N PRO A 6 -18.25 0.91 4.92
CA PRO A 6 -17.75 0.26 6.12
C PRO A 6 -16.68 1.11 6.79
N SER A 7 -16.55 1.01 8.10
CA SER A 7 -15.47 1.66 8.86
C SER A 7 -14.11 0.99 8.61
N ASP A 8 -13.02 1.72 8.84
CA ASP A 8 -11.66 1.16 8.69
C ASP A 8 -11.40 -0.05 9.59
N ARG A 9 -11.99 -0.05 10.80
CA ARG A 9 -11.91 -1.19 11.73
C ARG A 9 -12.58 -2.44 11.17
N GLN A 10 -13.79 -2.30 10.62
CA GLN A 10 -14.50 -3.40 9.97
C GLN A 10 -13.73 -3.93 8.77
N VAL A 11 -13.20 -3.05 7.92
CA VAL A 11 -12.37 -3.45 6.77
C VAL A 11 -11.13 -4.22 7.24
N LYS A 12 -10.44 -3.77 8.30
CA LYS A 12 -9.28 -4.49 8.86
C LYS A 12 -9.63 -5.89 9.36
N GLN A 13 -10.76 -6.04 10.06
CA GLN A 13 -11.22 -7.34 10.56
C GLN A 13 -11.51 -8.31 9.41
N ILE A 14 -12.23 -7.86 8.39
CA ILE A 14 -12.53 -8.68 7.21
C ILE A 14 -11.27 -8.99 6.41
N LEU A 15 -10.38 -8.00 6.25
CA LEU A 15 -9.09 -8.17 5.59
C LEU A 15 -8.24 -9.25 6.28
N LYS A 16 -8.19 -9.26 7.62
CA LYS A 16 -7.52 -10.31 8.39
C LYS A 16 -8.11 -11.70 8.11
N ARG A 17 -9.44 -11.83 8.07
CA ARG A 17 -10.10 -13.11 7.74
C ARG A 17 -9.78 -13.58 6.31
N VAL A 18 -9.84 -12.67 5.33
CA VAL A 18 -9.57 -12.98 3.91
C VAL A 18 -8.12 -13.42 3.72
N LEU A 19 -7.17 -12.71 4.32
CA LEU A 19 -5.75 -13.03 4.22
C LEU A 19 -5.37 -14.28 5.02
N ASN A 20 -6.03 -14.54 6.15
CA ASN A 20 -5.79 -15.79 6.88
C ASN A 20 -6.16 -17.03 6.04
N LYS A 21 -7.20 -16.93 5.20
CA LYS A 21 -7.63 -17.99 4.27
C LYS A 21 -6.68 -18.16 3.08
N ASN A 22 -6.28 -17.05 2.44
CA ASN A 22 -5.58 -17.10 1.15
C ASN A 22 -4.04 -17.00 1.27
N LYS A 23 -3.51 -16.67 2.46
CA LYS A 23 -2.09 -16.45 2.83
C LYS A 23 -1.33 -15.42 1.99
N VAL A 24 -1.39 -15.50 0.66
CA VAL A 24 -0.77 -14.57 -0.29
C VAL A 24 -1.80 -14.16 -1.36
N ILE A 25 -1.94 -12.87 -1.62
CA ILE A 25 -2.79 -12.34 -2.70
C ILE A 25 -1.97 -11.41 -3.59
N SER A 26 -1.81 -11.79 -4.86
CA SER A 26 -0.88 -11.14 -5.80
C SER A 26 -1.48 -9.99 -6.63
N SER A 27 -2.71 -9.57 -6.32
CA SER A 27 -3.42 -8.52 -7.05
C SER A 27 -4.34 -7.69 -6.14
N GLN A 28 -4.26 -6.37 -6.30
CA GLN A 28 -5.11 -5.40 -5.59
C GLN A 28 -6.58 -5.53 -5.99
N LYS A 29 -6.88 -5.89 -7.24
CA LYS A 29 -8.27 -6.12 -7.68
C LYS A 29 -8.84 -7.35 -6.98
N LEU A 30 -8.09 -8.45 -6.99
CA LEU A 30 -8.50 -9.71 -6.35
C LEU A 30 -8.74 -9.54 -4.85
N LEU A 31 -7.82 -8.86 -4.14
CA LEU A 31 -7.98 -8.56 -2.72
C LEU A 31 -9.28 -7.78 -2.46
N ARG A 32 -9.55 -6.75 -3.27
CA ARG A 32 -10.77 -5.94 -3.13
C ARG A 32 -12.01 -6.79 -3.33
N ASP A 33 -12.06 -7.59 -4.38
CA ASP A 33 -13.25 -8.36 -4.73
C ASP A 33 -13.50 -9.48 -3.69
N LEU A 34 -12.46 -10.02 -3.04
CA LEU A 34 -12.61 -10.91 -1.88
C LEU A 34 -13.16 -10.19 -0.63
N VAL A 35 -12.61 -9.02 -0.31
CA VAL A 35 -13.04 -8.22 0.85
C VAL A 35 -14.46 -7.71 0.68
N LEU A 36 -14.84 -7.25 -0.51
CA LEU A 36 -16.19 -6.80 -0.82
C LEU A 36 -17.22 -7.92 -0.67
N ARG A 37 -16.94 -9.12 -1.20
CA ARG A 37 -17.82 -10.29 -1.04
C ARG A 37 -18.09 -10.62 0.43
N GLU A 38 -17.09 -10.53 1.29
CA GLU A 38 -17.28 -10.79 2.73
C GLU A 38 -18.00 -9.62 3.46
N LEU A 39 -17.87 -8.38 2.97
CA LEU A 39 -18.59 -7.22 3.51
C LEU A 39 -20.07 -7.22 3.13
N GLU A 40 -20.40 -7.61 1.89
CA GLU A 40 -21.77 -7.67 1.38
C GLU A 40 -22.64 -8.70 2.13
N ARG A 41 -22.01 -9.75 2.69
CA ARG A 41 -22.67 -10.71 3.59
C ARG A 41 -23.16 -10.09 4.90
N ILE A 42 -22.54 -8.98 5.33
CA ILE A 42 -22.92 -8.27 6.56
C ILE A 42 -24.00 -7.23 6.25
N LYS A 43 -23.77 -6.41 5.22
CA LYS A 43 -24.72 -5.39 4.79
C LYS A 43 -24.60 -5.17 3.28
N PRO A 44 -25.73 -5.21 2.53
CA PRO A 44 -25.72 -5.04 1.09
C PRO A 44 -25.22 -3.65 0.69
N ASN A 45 -24.78 -3.52 -0.58
CA ASN A 45 -24.27 -2.28 -1.18
C ASN A 45 -23.03 -1.70 -0.47
N ALA A 46 -22.11 -2.58 -0.06
CA ALA A 46 -20.85 -2.18 0.56
C ALA A 46 -19.90 -1.50 -0.45
N GLY A 47 -19.46 -0.27 -0.16
CA GLY A 47 -18.52 0.48 -0.99
C GLY A 47 -17.08 0.43 -0.47
N LEU A 48 -16.14 -0.07 -1.27
CA LEU A 48 -14.71 -0.04 -0.93
C LEU A 48 -13.83 0.24 -2.16
N SER A 49 -13.13 1.38 -2.14
CA SER A 49 -12.19 1.72 -3.22
C SER A 49 -10.88 0.94 -3.10
N LYS A 50 -10.24 0.66 -4.24
CA LYS A 50 -8.93 -0.02 -4.28
C LYS A 50 -7.88 0.76 -3.49
N GLU A 51 -7.87 2.09 -3.62
CA GLU A 51 -6.93 2.96 -2.93
C GLU A 51 -7.12 2.91 -1.41
N ARG A 52 -8.36 3.01 -0.92
CA ARG A 52 -8.65 2.94 0.51
C ARG A 52 -8.21 1.60 1.10
N LEU A 53 -8.53 0.50 0.42
CA LEU A 53 -8.08 -0.83 0.82
C LEU A 53 -6.55 -0.95 0.86
N ARG A 54 -5.85 -0.42 -0.15
CA ARG A 54 -4.38 -0.42 -0.19
C ARG A 54 -3.78 0.36 0.97
N ARG A 55 -4.33 1.54 1.28
CA ARG A 55 -3.86 2.34 2.43
C ARG A 55 -4.07 1.58 3.74
N ILE A 56 -5.26 1.00 3.95
CA ILE A 56 -5.56 0.20 5.14
C ILE A 56 -4.61 -1.01 5.26
N ALA A 57 -4.39 -1.72 4.15
CA ALA A 57 -3.52 -2.89 4.11
C ALA A 57 -2.06 -2.53 4.41
N ALA A 58 -1.55 -1.44 3.81
CA ALA A 58 -0.19 -0.96 4.06
C ALA A 58 0.03 -0.51 5.52
N ASN A 59 -1.03 -0.03 6.18
CA ASN A 59 -1.01 0.38 7.59
C ASN A 59 -1.28 -0.78 8.57
N SER A 60 -1.37 -2.03 8.09
CA SER A 60 -1.70 -3.18 8.92
C SER A 60 -0.45 -4.00 9.23
N VAL A 61 -0.17 -4.21 10.52
CA VAL A 61 1.04 -4.91 11.00
C VAL A 61 1.09 -6.37 10.55
N PHE A 62 -0.08 -6.99 10.34
CA PHE A 62 -0.19 -8.40 9.94
C PHE A 62 -0.07 -8.62 8.42
N ILE A 63 0.38 -7.60 7.67
CA ILE A 63 0.50 -7.66 6.22
C ILE A 63 1.89 -7.17 5.82
N SER A 64 2.67 -8.05 5.19
CA SER A 64 3.86 -7.65 4.46
C SER A 64 3.47 -7.30 3.02
N LEU A 65 3.73 -6.05 2.63
CA LEU A 65 3.38 -5.54 1.30
C LEU A 65 4.61 -5.54 0.40
N GLU A 66 4.56 -6.35 -0.65
CA GLU A 66 5.56 -6.34 -1.71
C GLU A 66 5.08 -5.47 -2.88
N ILE A 67 5.93 -4.53 -3.29
CA ILE A 67 5.60 -3.49 -4.26
C ILE A 67 6.52 -3.63 -5.46
N HIS A 68 5.97 -4.10 -6.58
CA HIS A 68 6.67 -4.00 -7.86
C HIS A 68 6.37 -2.64 -8.48
N ALA A 69 7.44 -1.93 -8.83
CA ALA A 69 7.36 -0.62 -9.42
C ALA A 69 8.28 -0.55 -10.65
N ARG A 70 7.81 0.14 -11.68
CA ARG A 70 8.62 0.46 -12.87
C ARG A 70 9.28 1.83 -12.72
N GLU A 71 10.41 2.05 -13.37
CA GLU A 71 10.97 3.39 -13.47
C GLU A 71 10.15 4.26 -14.44
N GLY A 72 9.79 5.46 -13.99
CA GLY A 72 9.20 6.50 -14.81
C GLY A 72 10.25 7.34 -15.52
N LYS A 73 9.82 8.05 -16.57
CA LYS A 73 10.68 8.95 -17.35
C LYS A 73 10.99 10.28 -16.64
N THR A 74 10.16 10.68 -15.68
CA THR A 74 10.25 11.99 -15.01
C THR A 74 11.15 11.95 -13.77
N ARG A 75 12.02 12.97 -13.66
CA ARG A 75 12.90 13.22 -12.49
C ARG A 75 12.21 14.08 -11.41
N LYS A 76 10.91 13.90 -11.19
CA LYS A 76 10.15 14.68 -10.20
C LYS A 76 10.08 13.89 -8.89
N PHE A 77 10.59 14.49 -7.83
CA PHE A 77 10.47 13.96 -6.48
C PHE A 77 9.03 14.03 -5.99
N GLN A 78 8.59 13.01 -5.25
CA GLN A 78 7.30 13.01 -4.58
C GLN A 78 7.53 13.14 -3.08
N THR A 79 6.82 14.06 -2.43
CA THR A 79 6.87 14.21 -0.96
C THR A 79 6.10 13.08 -0.27
N ASN A 80 5.00 12.64 -0.87
CA ASN A 80 4.11 11.62 -0.31
C ASN A 80 4.24 10.29 -1.04
N CYS A 81 4.07 9.20 -0.29
CA CYS A 81 4.10 7.86 -0.81
C CYS A 81 2.87 7.57 -1.70
N PRO A 82 3.05 7.11 -2.95
CA PRO A 82 1.92 6.75 -3.83
C PRO A 82 1.09 5.55 -3.33
N VAL A 83 1.62 4.78 -2.38
CA VAL A 83 0.98 3.55 -1.88
C VAL A 83 0.09 3.83 -0.68
N CYS A 84 0.66 4.41 0.38
CA CYS A 84 -0.01 4.66 1.67
C CYS A 84 -0.26 6.15 1.97
N ASN A 85 0.23 7.07 1.13
CA ASN A 85 0.16 8.53 1.30
C ASN A 85 0.95 9.10 2.50
N THR A 86 1.77 8.30 3.19
CA THR A 86 2.70 8.79 4.22
C THR A 86 3.85 9.59 3.60
N THR A 87 4.34 10.60 4.32
CA THR A 87 5.52 11.37 3.92
C THR A 87 6.76 10.49 3.78
N LEU A 88 7.50 10.65 2.68
CA LEU A 88 8.74 9.91 2.44
C LEU A 88 9.91 10.52 3.21
N LYS A 89 10.71 9.67 3.85
CA LYS A 89 11.96 10.08 4.48
C LYS A 89 13.07 10.14 3.44
N ARG A 90 13.87 11.21 3.49
CA ARG A 90 15.06 11.37 2.65
C ARG A 90 16.19 10.55 3.26
N ILE A 91 16.74 9.62 2.48
CA ILE A 91 17.96 8.91 2.82
C ILE A 91 19.12 9.67 2.19
N ARG A 92 20.01 10.13 3.05
CA ARG A 92 21.19 10.92 2.68
C ARG A 92 22.44 10.09 2.96
N ASN A 93 23.46 10.28 2.15
CA ASN A 93 24.78 9.71 2.39
C ASN A 93 25.83 10.82 2.38
N GLN A 94 26.89 10.62 3.15
CA GLN A 94 28.04 11.52 3.18
C GLN A 94 29.01 11.10 2.08
N THR A 95 29.48 12.07 1.29
CA THR A 95 30.51 11.84 0.28
C THR A 95 31.88 11.78 0.95
N ILE A 96 32.86 11.18 0.27
CA ILE A 96 34.26 11.12 0.73
C ILE A 96 34.86 12.51 1.04
N TRP A 97 34.31 13.58 0.46
CA TRP A 97 34.71 14.97 0.66
C TRP A 97 33.87 15.71 1.72
N GLY A 98 33.04 15.00 2.50
CA GLY A 98 32.21 15.58 3.56
C GLY A 98 30.89 16.23 3.11
N GLY A 99 30.56 16.20 1.82
CA GLY A 99 29.28 16.68 1.30
C GLY A 99 28.12 15.71 1.58
N VAL A 100 26.87 16.19 1.59
CA VAL A 100 25.69 15.35 1.83
C VAL A 100 24.85 15.23 0.56
N VAL A 101 24.65 14.02 0.05
CA VAL A 101 23.84 13.74 -1.14
C VAL A 101 22.59 12.95 -0.77
N THR A 102 21.43 13.34 -1.31
CA THR A 102 20.21 12.54 -1.17
C THR A 102 20.23 11.42 -2.20
N LEU A 103 20.29 10.17 -1.74
CA LEU A 103 20.31 9.00 -2.60
C LEU A 103 18.89 8.60 -3.01
N GLU A 104 18.00 8.51 -2.02
CA GLU A 104 16.67 7.96 -2.20
C GLU A 104 15.65 8.52 -1.20
N PHE A 105 14.38 8.26 -1.49
CA PHE A 105 13.24 8.55 -0.64
C PHE A 105 12.58 7.23 -0.28
N ARG A 106 12.49 6.93 1.02
CA ARG A 106 11.92 5.68 1.53
C ARG A 106 10.71 5.97 2.42
N CYS A 107 9.65 5.20 2.21
CA CYS A 107 8.47 5.21 3.07
C CYS A 107 8.76 4.34 4.30
N PRO A 108 8.64 4.88 5.52
CA PRO A 108 8.87 4.11 6.74
C PRO A 108 7.76 3.09 7.02
N LEU A 109 6.60 3.23 6.37
CA LEU A 109 5.41 2.46 6.68
C LEU A 109 5.21 1.27 5.75
N CYS A 110 5.16 1.51 4.44
CA CYS A 110 4.87 0.46 3.45
C CYS A 110 6.11 -0.08 2.72
N GLY A 111 7.30 0.41 3.06
CA GLY A 111 8.56 -0.01 2.42
C GLY A 111 8.78 0.52 1.00
N TYR A 112 7.82 1.27 0.42
CA TYR A 112 8.01 1.90 -0.88
C TYR A 112 9.25 2.80 -0.90
N TRP A 113 10.07 2.72 -1.94
CA TRP A 113 11.21 3.59 -2.13
C TRP A 113 11.32 4.10 -3.57
N THR A 114 11.90 5.28 -3.74
CA THR A 114 12.15 5.91 -5.05
C THR A 114 13.47 6.66 -5.03
N GLY A 115 14.22 6.58 -6.14
CA GLY A 115 15.48 7.31 -6.31
C GLY A 115 15.29 8.62 -7.09
N LYS A 116 16.32 9.01 -7.86
CA LYS A 116 16.32 10.19 -8.75
C LYS A 116 15.20 10.16 -9.79
N LYS A 117 14.90 8.99 -10.34
CA LYS A 117 13.74 8.76 -11.20
C LYS A 117 12.57 8.29 -10.36
N ARG A 118 11.37 8.78 -10.68
CA ARG A 118 10.14 8.36 -10.01
C ARG A 118 9.87 6.88 -10.29
N ARG A 119 9.77 6.06 -9.24
CA ARG A 119 9.22 4.70 -9.37
C ARG A 119 7.69 4.77 -9.40
N ILE A 120 7.04 3.98 -10.24
CA ILE A 120 5.59 3.94 -10.40
C ILE A 120 5.13 2.55 -10.01
N PRO A 121 4.43 2.39 -8.87
CA PRO A 121 3.88 1.11 -8.46
C PRO A 121 2.95 0.55 -9.53
N SER A 122 3.20 -0.68 -9.96
CA SER A 122 2.41 -1.38 -10.98
C SER A 122 1.69 -2.59 -10.41
N ARG A 123 2.30 -3.32 -9.47
CA ARG A 123 1.74 -4.52 -8.86
C ARG A 123 2.00 -4.55 -7.35
N TYR A 124 1.02 -5.08 -6.63
CA TYR A 124 1.07 -5.26 -5.18
C TYR A 124 0.81 -6.74 -4.86
N ILE A 125 1.67 -7.31 -4.03
CA ILE A 125 1.48 -8.64 -3.45
C ILE A 125 1.34 -8.47 -1.95
N PHE A 126 0.26 -9.02 -1.40
CA PHE A 126 -0.10 -8.93 0.01
C PHE A 126 0.17 -10.29 0.65
N HIS A 127 1.13 -10.33 1.56
CA HIS A 127 1.49 -11.53 2.32
C HIS A 127 0.94 -11.42 3.74
N TYR A 128 0.25 -12.46 4.20
CA TYR A 128 -0.24 -12.54 5.57
C TYR A 128 0.90 -12.94 6.50
N THR A 129 1.24 -12.05 7.44
CA THR A 129 2.23 -12.31 8.50
C THR A 129 1.49 -12.29 9.84
N PRO A 130 1.19 -13.47 10.43
CA PRO A 130 0.40 -13.56 11.65
C PRO A 130 1.08 -12.91 12.86
#